data_AF-A0AAV2B462-F1
#
_entry.id   AF-A0AAV2B462-F1
#
_cell.length_a   1.000
_cell.length_b   1.000
_cell.length_c   1.000
_cell.angle_alpha   90.00
_cell.angle_beta   90.00
_cell.angle_gamma   90.00
#
_symmetry.space_group_name_H-M   'P 1'
#
loop_
_entity.id
_entity.type
_entity.pdbx_description
1 polymer ?
#
loop_
_entity_poly.entity_id
_entity_poly.type
_entity_poly.pdbx_seq_one_letter_code
_entity_poly.pdbx_strand_id
1 'polypeptide(L)'
;MRVESNCLTQNYSELTHREISRNKSEELSLCKEKEDSNDTQHVSVNLDANSNTPQTLREDLKKFYMQKKHCDIILQVENKSFPAHRSILCSRSSVFSSMFDLDMKETTTKNIDIVDMDADTLGQFLLFLYSETPDDLQWNRATRLLNASHKFQVESLKKECSSFLMSYLSLPNVCEALVLADLYQDQQLRTKC
;
A
#
# COMPACT_ATOMS: atom_id res chain seq x y z
N MET A 1 -27.81 -7.75 -53.63
CA MET A 1 -28.25 -8.83 -52.72
C MET A 1 -27.59 -8.60 -51.37
N ARG A 2 -28.37 -8.27 -50.35
CA ARG A 2 -27.97 -8.26 -48.93
C ARG A 2 -28.27 -9.64 -48.33
N VAL A 3 -27.90 -9.80 -47.04
CA VAL A 3 -28.04 -10.94 -46.11
C VAL A 3 -26.97 -12.05 -46.30
N GLU A 4 -26.20 -12.52 -45.32
CA GLU A 4 -26.32 -12.60 -43.85
C GLU A 4 -24.94 -12.51 -43.16
N SER A 5 -24.75 -11.62 -42.18
CA SER A 5 -23.60 -11.65 -41.25
C SER A 5 -23.94 -10.99 -39.92
N ASN A 6 -25.01 -11.43 -39.24
CA ASN A 6 -25.41 -10.78 -37.99
C ASN A 6 -25.97 -11.69 -36.87
N CYS A 7 -25.79 -13.02 -36.94
CA CYS A 7 -26.38 -13.92 -35.93
C CYS A 7 -25.45 -14.23 -34.73
N LEU A 8 -24.13 -14.09 -34.85
CA LEU A 8 -23.20 -14.50 -33.76
C LEU A 8 -22.87 -13.39 -32.76
N THR A 9 -22.87 -12.12 -33.18
CA THR A 9 -22.54 -10.98 -32.31
C THR A 9 -23.70 -10.54 -31.42
N GLN A 10 -24.95 -10.76 -31.83
CA GLN A 10 -26.14 -10.45 -31.01
C GLN A 10 -26.30 -11.41 -29.83
N ASN A 11 -25.84 -12.66 -29.98
CA ASN A 11 -26.01 -13.69 -28.94
C ASN A 11 -25.08 -13.48 -27.73
N TYR A 12 -23.86 -12.97 -27.96
CA TYR A 12 -22.90 -12.69 -26.87
C TYR A 12 -23.29 -11.48 -26.01
N SER A 13 -23.86 -10.42 -26.61
CA SER A 13 -24.38 -9.28 -25.85
C SER A 13 -25.63 -9.62 -25.03
N GLU A 14 -26.49 -10.51 -25.53
CA GLU A 14 -27.68 -10.94 -24.80
C GLU A 14 -27.35 -11.86 -23.61
N LEU A 15 -26.36 -12.74 -23.77
CA LEU A 15 -25.89 -13.63 -22.69
C LEU A 15 -25.25 -12.84 -21.54
N THR A 16 -24.40 -11.87 -21.85
CA THR A 16 -23.76 -10.99 -20.85
C THR A 16 -24.75 -10.07 -20.14
N HIS A 17 -25.75 -9.52 -20.84
CA HIS A 17 -26.82 -8.76 -20.19
C HIS A 17 -27.69 -9.63 -19.25
N ARG A 18 -27.95 -10.90 -19.63
CA ARG A 18 -28.71 -11.83 -18.79
C ARG A 18 -27.96 -12.20 -17.51
N GLU A 19 -26.64 -12.41 -17.58
CA GLU A 19 -25.78 -12.71 -16.44
C GLU A 19 -25.63 -11.51 -15.49
N ILE A 20 -25.52 -10.29 -16.02
CA ILE A 20 -25.50 -9.05 -15.21
C ILE A 20 -26.84 -8.84 -14.50
N SER A 21 -27.98 -9.08 -15.18
CA SER A 21 -29.31 -9.00 -14.54
C SER A 21 -29.53 -10.07 -13.47
N ARG A 22 -28.95 -11.26 -13.64
CA ARG A 22 -29.02 -12.38 -12.68
C ARG A 22 -28.18 -12.10 -11.43
N ASN A 23 -26.94 -11.62 -11.60
CA ASN A 23 -26.08 -11.22 -10.48
C ASN A 23 -26.65 -10.02 -9.70
N LYS A 24 -27.30 -9.08 -10.39
CA LYS A 24 -27.95 -7.92 -9.76
C LYS A 24 -29.21 -8.28 -8.96
N SER A 25 -29.89 -9.38 -9.31
CA SER A 25 -31.02 -9.89 -8.53
C SER A 25 -30.56 -10.76 -7.35
N GLU A 26 -29.41 -11.43 -7.45
CA GLU A 26 -28.79 -12.16 -6.34
C GLU A 26 -28.18 -11.22 -5.28
N GLU A 27 -27.51 -10.12 -5.65
CA GLU A 27 -27.01 -9.11 -4.70
C GLU A 27 -28.14 -8.37 -3.95
N LEU A 28 -29.30 -8.16 -4.59
CA LEU A 28 -30.45 -7.49 -3.95
C LEU A 28 -31.21 -8.42 -2.98
N SER A 29 -31.01 -9.73 -3.10
CA SER A 29 -31.61 -10.73 -2.20
C SER A 29 -30.83 -10.95 -0.91
N LEU A 30 -29.53 -10.60 -0.87
CA LEU A 30 -28.66 -10.81 0.29
C LEU A 30 -28.73 -9.66 1.33
N CYS A 31 -29.36 -8.54 0.99
CA CYS A 31 -29.48 -7.34 1.85
C CYS A 31 -30.84 -7.19 2.55
N LYS A 32 -31.73 -8.18 2.45
CA LYS A 32 -33.02 -8.15 3.17
C LYS A 32 -33.14 -9.37 4.07
N GLU A 33 -32.58 -9.26 5.27
CA GLU A 33 -33.12 -9.85 6.50
C GLU A 33 -32.18 -9.52 7.68
N LYS A 34 -32.54 -8.49 8.45
CA LYS A 34 -32.60 -8.46 9.93
C LYS A 34 -32.63 -7.00 10.43
N GLU A 35 -33.80 -6.39 10.34
CA GLU A 35 -34.30 -5.46 11.36
C GLU A 35 -35.41 -6.23 12.10
N ASP A 36 -35.17 -6.61 13.36
CA ASP A 36 -35.81 -5.96 14.51
C ASP A 36 -35.65 -6.82 15.77
N SER A 37 -34.92 -6.31 16.76
CA SER A 37 -35.13 -6.58 18.19
C SER A 37 -34.08 -5.83 19.02
N ASN A 38 -34.55 -4.77 19.69
CA ASN A 38 -33.88 -3.95 20.70
C ASN A 38 -33.00 -4.75 21.68
N ASP A 39 -31.72 -4.37 21.75
CA ASP A 39 -31.01 -4.32 23.03
C ASP A 39 -29.96 -3.19 22.97
N THR A 40 -30.22 -2.12 23.72
CA THR A 40 -29.33 -0.97 23.85
C THR A 40 -28.12 -1.39 24.68
N GLN A 41 -27.11 -1.99 24.05
CA GLN A 41 -25.79 -2.09 24.65
C GLN A 41 -24.99 -0.83 24.32
N HIS A 42 -24.95 0.03 25.33
CA HIS A 42 -24.12 1.21 25.48
C HIS A 42 -22.65 0.87 25.20
N VAL A 43 -22.21 1.03 23.95
CA VAL A 43 -20.78 1.13 23.63
C VAL A 43 -20.33 2.48 24.17
N SER A 44 -19.67 2.45 25.32
CA SER A 44 -18.92 3.59 25.84
C SER A 44 -17.88 4.00 24.80
N VAL A 45 -18.21 5.02 24.02
CA VAL A 45 -17.24 5.85 23.34
C VAL A 45 -16.41 6.53 24.42
N ASN A 46 -15.28 5.92 24.78
CA ASN A 46 -14.22 6.61 25.49
C ASN A 46 -13.57 7.59 24.50
N LEU A 47 -14.22 8.74 24.33
CA LEU A 47 -13.67 9.93 23.69
C LEU A 47 -12.82 10.70 24.71
N ASP A 48 -11.76 10.06 25.19
CA ASP A 48 -10.78 10.71 26.06
C ASP A 48 -9.52 11.02 25.27
N ALA A 49 -9.51 12.20 24.63
CA ALA A 49 -8.35 13.10 24.59
C ALA A 49 -8.71 14.35 23.78
N ASN A 50 -9.05 15.41 24.50
CA ASN A 50 -8.89 16.80 24.06
C ASN A 50 -7.49 16.99 23.46
N SER A 51 -7.38 16.95 22.14
CA SER A 51 -6.14 17.29 21.42
C SER A 51 -6.47 18.39 20.43
N ASN A 52 -6.06 19.62 20.76
CA ASN A 52 -6.04 20.76 19.85
C ASN A 52 -4.97 20.58 18.74
N THR A 53 -4.72 19.34 18.29
CA THR A 53 -3.88 19.05 17.13
C THR A 53 -4.74 19.23 15.88
N PRO A 54 -4.35 20.10 14.93
CA PRO A 54 -5.06 20.23 13.68
C PRO A 54 -5.16 18.86 13.00
N GLN A 55 -6.37 18.38 12.78
CA GLN A 55 -6.58 17.09 12.11
C GLN A 55 -6.08 17.20 10.66
N THR A 56 -4.97 16.52 10.35
CA THR A 56 -4.39 16.52 9.01
C THR A 56 -4.67 15.20 8.31
N LEU A 57 -4.76 15.23 6.97
CA LEU A 57 -4.90 14.02 6.15
C LEU A 57 -3.80 12.98 6.47
N ARG A 58 -2.58 13.45 6.74
CA ARG A 58 -1.44 12.61 7.13
C ARG A 58 -1.72 11.82 8.41
N GLU A 59 -2.23 12.49 9.44
CA GLU A 59 -2.57 11.84 10.72
C GLU A 59 -3.73 10.88 10.57
N ASP A 60 -4.73 11.23 9.77
CA ASP A 60 -5.87 10.37 9.48
C ASP A 60 -5.43 9.10 8.73
N LEU A 61 -4.56 9.21 7.72
CA LEU A 61 -4.02 8.06 7.00
C LEU A 61 -3.11 7.19 7.88
N LYS A 62 -2.27 7.79 8.74
CA LYS A 62 -1.48 7.04 9.73
C LYS A 62 -2.40 6.27 10.69
N LYS A 63 -3.44 6.91 11.25
CA LYS A 63 -4.44 6.25 12.10
C LYS A 63 -5.17 5.14 11.35
N PHE A 64 -5.53 5.39 10.09
CA PHE A 64 -6.21 4.43 9.23
C PHE A 64 -5.39 3.15 9.03
N TYR A 65 -4.08 3.29 8.76
CA TYR A 65 -3.15 2.16 8.70
C TYR A 65 -3.04 1.41 10.03
N MET A 66 -2.88 2.12 11.15
CA MET A 66 -2.72 1.49 12.47
C MET A 66 -3.97 0.71 12.90
N GLN A 67 -5.16 1.18 12.53
CA GLN A 67 -6.41 0.49 12.84
C GLN A 67 -6.66 -0.75 11.98
N LYS A 68 -5.92 -0.93 10.86
CA LYS A 68 -6.06 -2.07 9.94
C LYS A 68 -7.48 -2.29 9.41
N LYS A 69 -8.26 -1.22 9.26
CA LYS A 69 -9.65 -1.28 8.78
C LYS A 69 -9.70 -1.17 7.27
N HIS A 70 -10.56 -1.95 6.62
CA HIS A 70 -10.77 -1.93 5.16
C HIS A 70 -9.55 -2.33 4.33
N CYS A 71 -8.59 -3.06 4.91
CA CYS A 71 -7.47 -3.62 4.17
C CYS A 71 -7.96 -4.68 3.17
N ASP A 72 -7.50 -4.58 1.93
CA ASP A 72 -7.87 -5.44 0.79
C ASP A 72 -6.68 -6.27 0.28
N ILE A 73 -5.52 -6.15 0.93
CA ILE A 73 -4.31 -6.90 0.65
C ILE A 73 -3.52 -7.16 1.94
N ILE A 74 -2.79 -8.28 1.95
CA ILE A 74 -1.86 -8.64 3.01
C ILE A 74 -0.48 -8.81 2.39
N LEU A 75 0.50 -8.04 2.86
CA LEU A 75 1.91 -8.28 2.54
C LEU A 75 2.51 -9.23 3.57
N GLN A 76 3.15 -10.29 3.12
CA GLN A 76 3.78 -11.30 3.96
C GLN A 76 5.29 -11.18 3.86
N VAL A 77 5.96 -11.20 5.00
CA VAL A 77 7.42 -11.17 5.08
C VAL A 77 7.84 -11.99 6.29
N GLU A 78 8.77 -12.92 6.09
CA GLU A 78 9.12 -13.93 7.09
C GLU A 78 7.85 -14.62 7.62
N ASN A 79 7.60 -14.57 8.93
CA ASN A 79 6.40 -15.10 9.58
C ASN A 79 5.42 -14.01 10.01
N LYS A 80 5.52 -12.80 9.44
CA LYS A 80 4.66 -11.65 9.78
C LYS A 80 3.78 -11.24 8.61
N SER A 81 2.60 -10.73 8.95
CA SER A 81 1.59 -10.28 8.00
C SER A 81 1.25 -8.82 8.23
N PHE A 82 1.18 -8.07 7.14
CA PHE A 82 0.95 -6.63 7.11
C PHE A 82 -0.29 -6.33 6.26
N PRO A 83 -1.48 -6.25 6.88
CA PRO A 83 -2.68 -5.78 6.20
C PRO A 83 -2.49 -4.34 5.72
N ALA A 84 -2.82 -4.07 4.47
CA ALA A 84 -2.65 -2.77 3.83
C ALA A 84 -3.77 -2.48 2.81
N HIS A 85 -3.66 -1.33 2.14
CA HIS A 85 -4.65 -0.85 1.18
C HIS A 85 -4.01 -0.72 -0.20
N ARG A 86 -4.47 -1.49 -1.18
CA ARG A 86 -3.94 -1.48 -2.55
C ARG A 86 -3.92 -0.08 -3.13
N SER A 87 -5.02 0.67 -2.98
CA SER A 87 -5.15 2.04 -3.50
C SER A 87 -4.03 2.98 -3.02
N ILE A 88 -3.67 2.91 -1.74
CA ILE A 88 -2.60 3.72 -1.17
C ILE A 88 -1.25 3.22 -1.68
N LEU A 89 -1.00 1.91 -1.64
CA LEU A 89 0.24 1.33 -2.16
C LEU A 89 0.49 1.70 -3.64
N CYS A 90 -0.52 1.57 -4.52
CA CYS A 90 -0.42 1.98 -5.93
C CYS A 90 -0.10 3.45 -6.09
N SER A 91 -0.78 4.33 -5.33
CA SER A 91 -0.59 5.77 -5.44
C SER A 91 0.81 6.22 -5.01
N ARG A 92 1.47 5.45 -4.13
CA ARG A 92 2.78 5.80 -3.55
C ARG A 92 3.94 5.06 -4.22
N SER A 93 3.68 3.99 -4.97
CA SER A 93 4.69 3.16 -5.62
C SER A 93 4.21 2.68 -7.00
N SER A 94 4.97 3.06 -8.03
CA SER A 94 4.76 2.58 -9.41
C SER A 94 4.93 1.06 -9.53
N VAL A 95 5.80 0.47 -8.71
CA VAL A 95 6.03 -0.98 -8.65
C VAL A 95 4.79 -1.68 -8.12
N PHE A 96 4.21 -1.21 -7.01
CA PHE A 96 2.94 -1.76 -6.53
C PHE A 96 1.80 -1.53 -7.51
N SER A 97 1.70 -0.35 -8.13
CA SER A 97 0.69 -0.11 -9.17
C SER A 97 0.78 -1.13 -10.30
N SER A 98 1.98 -1.32 -10.85
CA SER A 98 2.20 -2.27 -11.95
C SER A 98 1.95 -3.72 -11.52
N MET A 99 2.40 -4.09 -10.32
CA MET A 99 2.17 -5.42 -9.73
C MET A 99 0.68 -5.71 -9.59
N PHE A 100 -0.09 -4.79 -9.03
CA PHE A 100 -1.52 -4.97 -8.81
C PHE A 100 -2.35 -4.90 -10.10
N ASP A 101 -1.93 -4.09 -11.09
CA ASP A 101 -2.57 -4.03 -12.41
C ASP A 101 -2.41 -5.34 -13.21
N LEU A 102 -1.33 -6.09 -12.98
CA LEU A 102 -1.10 -7.41 -13.55
C LEU A 102 -1.89 -8.48 -12.79
N ASP A 103 -1.85 -8.47 -11.45
CA ASP A 103 -2.60 -9.41 -10.61
C ASP A 103 -4.11 -9.36 -10.87
N MET A 104 -4.67 -8.16 -11.05
CA MET A 104 -6.10 -8.00 -11.37
C MET A 104 -6.50 -8.65 -12.71
N LYS A 105 -5.54 -8.92 -13.61
CA LYS A 105 -5.78 -9.60 -14.89
C LYS A 105 -5.63 -11.12 -14.78
N GLU A 106 -4.81 -11.61 -13.85
CA GLU A 106 -4.41 -13.03 -13.81
C GLU A 106 -5.11 -13.84 -12.71
N THR A 107 -5.52 -13.22 -11.59
CA THR A 107 -6.47 -13.69 -10.55
C THR A 107 -6.25 -12.87 -9.27
N THR A 108 -7.32 -12.57 -8.52
CA THR A 108 -7.23 -11.70 -7.33
C THR A 108 -6.59 -12.40 -6.14
N THR A 109 -5.26 -12.45 -6.10
CA THR A 109 -4.52 -12.93 -4.90
C THR A 109 -4.57 -11.87 -3.79
N LYS A 110 -5.02 -12.24 -2.59
CA LYS A 110 -5.11 -11.30 -1.45
C LYS A 110 -3.84 -11.22 -0.61
N ASN A 111 -2.82 -12.00 -0.94
CA ASN A 111 -1.57 -12.12 -0.21
C ASN A 111 -0.38 -11.96 -1.17
N ILE A 112 0.61 -11.16 -0.79
CA ILE A 112 1.83 -10.97 -1.57
C ILE A 112 3.04 -11.19 -0.67
N ASP A 113 3.91 -12.11 -1.08
CA ASP A 113 5.17 -12.35 -0.42
C ASP A 113 6.21 -11.29 -0.82
N ILE A 114 6.72 -10.57 0.17
CA ILE A 114 7.80 -9.61 0.03
C ILE A 114 9.11 -10.31 0.35
N VAL A 115 9.92 -10.54 -0.70
CA VAL A 115 11.25 -11.13 -0.59
C VAL A 115 12.34 -10.06 -0.40
N ASP A 116 13.48 -10.46 0.16
CA ASP A 116 14.68 -9.62 0.36
C ASP A 116 14.44 -8.36 1.21
N MET A 117 13.51 -8.44 2.16
CA MET A 117 13.23 -7.38 3.13
C MET A 117 12.92 -8.02 4.46
N ASP A 118 13.41 -7.46 5.56
CA ASP A 118 13.03 -7.89 6.90
C ASP A 118 11.74 -7.19 7.37
N ALA A 119 11.09 -7.77 8.38
CA ALA A 119 9.79 -7.27 8.81
C ALA A 119 9.83 -5.89 9.50
N ASP A 120 10.95 -5.49 10.13
CA ASP A 120 11.11 -4.13 10.69
C ASP A 120 11.18 -3.12 9.56
N THR A 121 11.98 -3.41 8.52
CA THR A 121 12.09 -2.56 7.33
C THR A 121 10.75 -2.42 6.61
N LEU A 122 10.01 -3.51 6.38
CA LEU A 122 8.70 -3.43 5.73
C LEU A 122 7.69 -2.63 6.55
N GLY A 123 7.67 -2.83 7.88
CA GLY A 123 6.79 -2.07 8.78
C GLY A 123 7.02 -0.57 8.69
N GLN A 124 8.29 -0.15 8.69
CA GLN A 124 8.67 1.26 8.58
C GLN A 124 8.45 1.84 7.18
N PHE A 125 8.71 1.04 6.15
CA PHE A 125 8.44 1.41 4.77
C PHE A 125 6.93 1.67 4.57
N LEU A 126 6.09 0.74 5.02
CA LEU A 126 4.64 0.92 4.96
C LEU A 126 4.20 2.12 5.78
N LEU A 127 4.69 2.28 7.01
CA LEU A 127 4.37 3.45 7.81
C LEU A 127 4.62 4.75 7.04
N PHE A 128 5.79 4.87 6.40
CA PHE A 128 6.12 6.02 5.56
C PHE A 128 5.12 6.24 4.41
N LEU A 129 4.61 5.20 3.76
CA LEU A 129 3.62 5.39 2.68
C LEU A 129 2.33 6.06 3.17
N TYR A 130 1.97 5.87 4.44
CA TYR A 130 0.78 6.45 5.05
C TYR A 130 1.04 7.77 5.79
N SER A 131 2.25 8.00 6.28
CA SER A 131 2.58 9.16 7.14
C SER A 131 3.59 10.14 6.53
N GLU A 132 4.32 9.76 5.47
CA GLU A 132 5.54 10.38 4.94
C GLU A 132 6.61 10.77 5.98
N THR A 133 6.53 10.19 7.18
CA THR A 133 7.51 10.42 8.25
C THR A 133 8.02 9.06 8.71
N PRO A 134 9.28 8.71 8.43
CA PRO A 134 9.87 7.51 9.00
C PRO A 134 10.11 7.74 10.49
N ASP A 135 9.72 6.79 11.33
CA ASP A 135 9.91 6.92 12.78
C ASP A 135 11.35 6.46 13.15
N ASP A 136 12.05 7.25 13.99
CA ASP A 136 13.37 6.93 14.55
C ASP A 136 14.39 6.48 13.48
N LEU A 137 14.69 7.37 12.54
CA LEU A 137 15.64 7.07 11.47
C LEU A 137 17.07 7.01 12.05
N GLN A 138 17.65 5.81 12.03
CA GLN A 138 19.05 5.53 12.41
C GLN A 138 19.82 5.08 11.17
N TRP A 139 21.16 5.17 11.16
CA TRP A 139 21.99 4.80 9.99
C TRP A 139 21.55 3.49 9.34
N ASN A 140 21.56 2.40 10.11
CA ASN A 140 21.23 1.05 9.64
C ASN A 140 19.78 0.91 9.14
N ARG A 141 18.87 1.74 9.65
CA ARG A 141 17.46 1.77 9.21
C ARG A 141 17.33 2.60 7.94
N ALA A 142 18.05 3.72 7.85
CA ALA A 142 18.10 4.57 6.66
C ALA A 142 18.70 3.81 5.46
N THR A 143 19.76 3.03 5.64
CA THR A 143 20.35 2.22 4.55
C THR A 143 19.39 1.15 4.05
N ARG A 144 18.68 0.47 4.96
CA ARG A 144 17.65 -0.54 4.61
C ARG A 144 16.42 0.08 3.96
N LEU A 145 15.95 1.23 4.45
CA LEU A 145 14.83 1.97 3.84
C LEU A 145 15.22 2.59 2.50
N LEU A 146 16.48 2.98 2.31
CA LEU A 146 16.99 3.43 1.02
C LEU A 146 16.88 2.31 -0.02
N ASN A 147 17.30 1.09 0.34
CA ASN A 147 17.10 -0.10 -0.51
C ASN A 147 15.62 -0.32 -0.84
N ALA A 148 14.76 -0.34 0.19
CA ALA A 148 13.32 -0.51 0.03
C ALA A 148 12.71 0.54 -0.92
N SER A 149 13.08 1.81 -0.72
CA SER A 149 12.60 2.93 -1.53
C SER A 149 13.02 2.82 -2.98
N HIS A 150 14.23 2.35 -3.26
CA HIS A 150 14.70 2.09 -4.62
C HIS A 150 13.95 0.92 -5.25
N LYS A 151 13.85 -0.22 -4.53
CA LYS A 151 13.15 -1.44 -4.99
C LYS A 151 11.69 -1.17 -5.36
N PHE A 152 10.97 -0.39 -4.55
CA PHE A 152 9.57 -0.06 -4.76
C PHE A 152 9.35 1.30 -5.42
N GLN A 153 10.42 1.96 -5.90
CA GLN A 153 10.36 3.25 -6.59
C GLN A 153 9.59 4.35 -5.84
N VAL A 154 9.87 4.50 -4.54
CA VAL A 154 9.30 5.54 -3.67
C VAL A 154 10.32 6.68 -3.52
N GLU A 155 10.35 7.56 -4.51
CA GLU A 155 11.37 8.61 -4.63
C GLU A 155 11.41 9.57 -3.43
N SER A 156 10.26 9.87 -2.82
CA SER A 156 10.21 10.73 -1.62
C SER A 156 10.93 10.09 -0.42
N LEU A 157 10.80 8.77 -0.23
CA LEU A 157 11.52 8.06 0.83
C LEU A 157 13.01 7.96 0.52
N LYS A 158 13.36 7.75 -0.75
CA LYS A 158 14.76 7.72 -1.21
C LYS A 158 15.46 9.01 -0.82
N LYS A 159 14.88 10.16 -1.17
CA LYS A 159 15.40 11.49 -0.83
C LYS A 159 15.53 11.73 0.67
N GLU A 160 14.54 11.30 1.45
CA GLU A 160 14.57 11.42 2.91
C GLU A 160 15.73 10.61 3.51
N CYS A 161 15.87 9.35 3.11
CA CYS A 161 16.95 8.48 3.57
C CYS A 161 18.32 9.01 3.15
N SER A 162 18.47 9.46 1.91
CA SER A 162 19.74 10.01 1.41
C SER A 162 20.11 11.31 2.12
N SER A 163 19.15 12.21 2.35
CA SER A 163 19.38 13.45 3.10
C SER A 163 19.83 13.17 4.54
N PHE A 164 19.22 12.16 5.17
CA PHE A 164 19.66 11.69 6.48
C PHE A 164 21.09 11.15 6.42
N LEU A 165 21.39 10.19 5.54
CA LEU A 165 22.72 9.60 5.43
C LEU A 165 23.81 10.65 5.16
N MET A 166 23.53 11.64 4.31
CA MET A 166 24.43 12.77 4.06
C MET A 166 24.71 13.62 5.31
N SER A 167 23.71 13.78 6.19
CA SER A 167 23.82 14.59 7.41
C SER A 167 24.61 13.90 8.51
N TYR A 168 24.64 12.57 8.50
CA TYR A 168 25.35 11.73 9.47
C TYR A 168 26.58 11.03 8.88
N LEU A 169 27.04 11.49 7.72
CA LEU A 169 28.23 10.97 7.07
C LEU A 169 29.47 11.26 7.93
N SER A 170 30.32 10.26 8.09
CA SER A 170 31.53 10.30 8.91
C SER A 170 32.61 9.40 8.31
N LEU A 171 33.86 9.62 8.70
CA LEU A 171 34.99 8.84 8.18
C LEU A 171 34.80 7.31 8.30
N PRO A 172 34.23 6.76 9.39
CA PRO A 172 33.99 5.31 9.49
C PRO A 172 32.92 4.77 8.52
N ASN A 173 31.97 5.59 8.09
CA ASN A 173 30.80 5.12 7.32
C ASN A 173 30.78 5.60 5.86
N VAL A 174 31.73 6.47 5.45
CA VAL A 174 31.76 7.06 4.10
C VAL A 174 31.92 6.03 2.99
N CYS A 175 32.72 4.97 3.20
CA CYS A 175 32.88 3.91 2.19
C CYS A 175 31.58 3.13 1.98
N GLU A 176 30.85 2.82 3.06
CA GLU A 176 29.54 2.16 2.97
C GLU A 176 28.55 3.06 2.24
N ALA A 177 28.50 4.35 2.61
CA ALA A 177 27.63 5.33 1.99
C ALA A 177 27.89 5.49 0.48
N LEU A 178 29.16 5.50 0.06
CA LEU A 178 29.53 5.58 -1.35
C LEU A 178 29.06 4.34 -2.13
N VAL A 179 29.22 3.14 -1.57
CA VAL A 179 28.72 1.91 -2.19
C VAL A 179 27.20 1.94 -2.34
N LEU A 180 26.48 2.40 -1.32
CA LEU A 180 25.03 2.55 -1.38
C LEU A 180 24.61 3.59 -2.43
N ALA A 181 25.34 4.71 -2.53
CA ALA A 181 25.07 5.75 -3.49
C ALA A 181 25.22 5.25 -4.94
N ASP A 182 26.28 4.50 -5.23
CA ASP A 182 26.48 3.90 -6.54
C ASP A 182 25.43 2.82 -6.83
N LEU A 183 25.12 1.95 -5.86
CA LEU A 183 24.14 0.87 -6.01
C LEU A 183 22.73 1.37 -6.33
N TYR A 184 22.28 2.43 -5.65
CA TYR A 184 20.94 2.99 -5.81
C TYR A 184 20.90 4.22 -6.72
N GLN A 185 21.99 4.48 -7.45
CA GLN A 185 22.11 5.60 -8.39
C GLN A 185 21.73 6.95 -7.75
N ASP A 186 22.20 7.18 -6.53
CA ASP A 186 21.98 8.42 -5.78
C ASP A 186 23.15 9.39 -5.97
N GLN A 187 23.01 10.29 -6.95
CA GLN A 187 24.04 11.27 -7.27
C GLN A 187 24.31 12.27 -6.14
N GLN A 188 23.31 12.56 -5.30
CA GLN A 188 23.47 13.53 -4.22
C GLN A 188 24.34 12.93 -3.10
N LEU A 189 24.01 11.70 -2.68
CA LEU A 189 24.80 10.98 -1.69
C LEU A 189 26.22 10.71 -2.21
N ARG A 190 26.36 10.34 -3.49
CA ARG A 190 27.66 10.08 -4.13
C ARG A 190 28.57 11.31 -4.14
N THR A 191 28.03 12.48 -4.46
CA THR A 191 28.80 13.73 -4.50
C THR A 191 29.24 14.20 -3.11
N LYS A 192 28.53 13.75 -2.06
CA LYS A 192 28.80 14.13 -0.67
C LYS A 192 29.90 13.29 -0.02
N CYS A 193 30.07 12.04 -0.47
CA CYS A 193 31.11 11.11 -0.03
C CYS A 193 32.49 11.49 -0.59
#